data_AF-A0A7X8VJE2-F1
#
_entry.id   AF-A0A7X8VJE2-F1
#
_cell.length_a   1.000
_cell.length_b   1.000
_cell.length_c   1.000
_cell.angle_alpha   90.00
_cell.angle_beta   90.00
_cell.angle_gamma   90.00
#
_symmetry.space_group_name_H-M   'P 1'
#
loop_
_entity.id
_entity.type
_entity.pdbx_description
1 polymer ?
#
loop_
_entity_poly.entity_id
_entity_poly.type
_entity_poly.pdbx_seq_one_letter_code
_entity_poly.pdbx_strand_id
1 'polypeptide(L)'
;QPVIASAGGGDYGVELAGRYASVAIGSSTYDFDTTRRELDIYRAATQQAGRDADELKYFTGFMPIMGKTVDEAIQKRMQLDQHLAPQRVPVLGMMLGMMLDASQIDQPFSAAQLEQAWANPRDPRSGRALEIAHQGWTPREILAHGVIDYAPSPVGPPEAIADYLQNAFEAGIADGFWLQQATNSTADEFVDQVVPILQKRGLYHEDYEGSTLREHLGVPRQYGQDPRLK
;
A
#
# COMPACT_ATOMS: atom_id res chain seq x y z
N GLN A 1 17.75 -22.94 -3.02
CA GLN A 1 16.43 -23.03 -2.37
C GLN A 1 15.52 -21.94 -2.92
N PRO A 2 14.19 -22.15 -2.93
CA PRO A 2 13.23 -21.10 -3.27
C PRO A 2 13.40 -19.86 -2.39
N VAL A 3 12.89 -18.72 -2.86
CA VAL A 3 12.68 -17.53 -2.02
C VAL A 3 11.59 -17.85 -1.00
N ILE A 4 11.80 -17.43 0.25
CA ILE A 4 10.83 -17.64 1.33
C ILE A 4 10.17 -16.30 1.61
N ALA A 5 8.88 -16.19 1.32
CA ALA A 5 8.06 -15.03 1.68
C ALA A 5 7.30 -15.31 2.99
N SER A 6 7.24 -14.32 3.87
CA SER A 6 6.44 -14.37 5.11
C SER A 6 5.50 -13.17 5.16
N ALA A 7 4.24 -13.41 5.51
CA ALA A 7 3.26 -12.38 5.83
C ALA A 7 2.83 -12.43 7.32
N GLY A 8 3.65 -13.09 8.16
CA GLY A 8 3.36 -13.25 9.58
C GLY A 8 3.67 -11.97 10.34
N GLY A 9 2.63 -11.31 10.85
CA GLY A 9 2.75 -10.21 11.81
C GLY A 9 2.89 -10.69 13.26
N GLY A 10 3.07 -9.72 14.16
CA GLY A 10 3.28 -9.98 15.60
C GLY A 10 4.64 -10.59 15.92
N ASP A 11 4.98 -10.65 17.20
CA ASP A 11 6.34 -10.98 17.67
C ASP A 11 6.87 -12.31 17.09
N TYR A 12 6.05 -13.36 17.11
CA TYR A 12 6.44 -14.67 16.60
C TYR A 12 6.58 -14.70 15.07
N GLY A 13 5.69 -14.02 14.34
CA GLY A 13 5.75 -13.95 12.87
C GLY A 13 6.99 -13.19 12.40
N VAL A 14 7.29 -12.08 13.08
CA VAL A 14 8.50 -11.28 12.88
C VAL A 14 9.75 -12.09 13.19
N GLU A 15 9.80 -12.81 14.31
CA GLU A 15 10.95 -13.65 14.69
C GLU A 15 11.22 -14.74 13.64
N LEU A 16 10.18 -15.44 13.19
CA LEU A 16 10.31 -16.44 12.12
C LEU A 16 10.76 -15.81 10.80
N ALA A 17 10.22 -14.65 10.44
CA ALA A 17 10.65 -13.94 9.24
C ALA A 17 12.13 -13.55 9.33
N GLY A 18 12.56 -12.99 10.47
CA GLY A 18 13.95 -12.64 10.72
C GLY A 18 14.89 -13.84 10.55
N ARG A 19 14.47 -15.05 10.95
CA ARG A 19 15.26 -16.28 10.78
C ARG A 19 15.28 -16.83 9.36
N TYR A 20 14.14 -16.85 8.68
CA TYR A 20 13.97 -17.68 7.48
C TYR A 20 13.59 -16.91 6.21
N ALA A 21 12.95 -15.75 6.35
CA ALA A 21 12.37 -15.05 5.21
C ALA A 21 13.42 -14.30 4.39
N SER A 22 13.28 -14.40 3.07
CA SER A 22 13.96 -13.54 2.10
C SER A 22 13.09 -12.30 1.78
N VAL A 23 11.77 -12.43 1.92
CA VAL A 23 10.82 -11.33 1.73
C VAL A 23 9.82 -11.31 2.90
N ALA A 24 9.62 -10.16 3.51
CA ALA A 24 8.51 -9.89 4.43
C ALA A 24 7.43 -9.09 3.70
N ILE A 25 6.20 -9.56 3.76
CA ILE A 25 5.02 -8.83 3.29
C ILE A 25 4.49 -8.04 4.49
N GLY A 26 4.78 -6.74 4.47
CA GLY A 26 4.47 -5.83 5.55
C GLY A 26 3.09 -5.20 5.46
N SER A 27 2.78 -4.39 6.47
CA SER A 27 1.55 -3.61 6.51
C SER A 27 1.52 -2.58 5.39
N SER A 28 0.36 -2.46 4.77
CA SER A 28 0.10 -1.52 3.67
C SER A 28 -0.73 -0.38 4.22
N THR A 29 -0.09 0.76 4.51
CA THR A 29 -0.76 1.91 5.10
C THR A 29 -0.31 3.21 4.45
N TYR A 30 -1.16 4.24 4.52
CA TYR A 30 -0.79 5.60 4.11
C TYR A 30 0.09 6.32 5.15
N ASP A 31 0.29 5.74 6.34
CA ASP A 31 1.16 6.27 7.38
C ASP A 31 2.57 5.69 7.23
N PHE A 32 3.45 6.46 6.59
CA PHE A 32 4.83 6.08 6.33
C PHE A 32 5.64 5.86 7.62
N ASP A 33 5.30 6.55 8.72
CA ASP A 33 6.00 6.36 9.99
C ASP A 33 5.65 5.00 10.62
N THR A 34 4.38 4.58 10.49
CA THR A 34 3.97 3.24 10.91
C THR A 34 4.67 2.16 10.10
N THR A 35 4.71 2.28 8.77
CA THR A 35 5.41 1.31 7.91
C THR A 35 6.92 1.27 8.19
N ARG A 36 7.56 2.43 8.43
CA ARG A 36 8.99 2.48 8.78
C ARG A 36 9.29 1.78 10.10
N ARG A 37 8.48 1.99 11.13
CA ARG A 37 8.64 1.30 12.43
C ARG A 37 8.51 -0.21 12.29
N GLU A 38 7.58 -0.68 11.46
CA GLU A 38 7.45 -2.11 11.21
C GLU A 38 8.65 -2.68 10.45
N LEU A 39 9.15 -1.97 9.43
CA LEU A 39 10.38 -2.34 8.73
C LEU A 39 11.58 -2.45 9.70
N ASP A 40 11.75 -1.49 10.61
CA ASP A 40 12.81 -1.50 11.62
C ASP A 40 12.73 -2.74 12.53
N ILE A 41 11.50 -3.17 12.88
CA ILE A 41 11.25 -4.39 13.66
C ILE A 41 11.72 -5.63 12.88
N TYR A 42 11.40 -5.75 11.60
CA TYR A 42 11.86 -6.87 10.77
C TYR A 42 13.38 -6.87 10.57
N ARG A 43 13.99 -5.70 10.38
CA ARG A 43 15.46 -5.56 10.27
C ARG A 43 16.15 -5.98 11.57
N ALA A 44 15.65 -5.53 12.72
CA ALA A 44 16.18 -5.92 14.02
C ALA A 44 16.05 -7.43 14.25
N ALA A 45 14.91 -8.05 13.93
CA ALA A 45 14.73 -9.49 14.06
C ALA A 45 15.67 -10.29 13.13
N THR A 46 15.94 -9.78 11.93
CA THR A 46 16.89 -10.37 10.98
C THR A 46 18.31 -10.35 11.54
N GLN A 47 18.74 -9.22 12.12
CA GLN A 47 20.04 -9.08 12.78
C GLN A 47 20.16 -9.97 14.03
N GLN A 48 19.10 -10.07 14.84
CA GLN A 48 19.06 -10.97 16.00
C GLN A 48 19.20 -12.45 15.62
N ALA A 49 18.77 -12.83 14.41
CA ALA A 49 18.99 -14.16 13.85
C ALA A 49 20.41 -14.37 13.27
N GLY A 50 21.30 -13.37 13.38
CA GLY A 50 22.67 -13.42 12.89
C GLY A 50 22.81 -13.16 11.37
N ARG A 51 21.76 -12.62 10.73
CA ARG A 51 21.75 -12.30 9.29
C ARG A 51 22.02 -10.82 9.07
N ASP A 52 22.49 -10.47 7.88
CA ASP A 52 22.50 -9.07 7.45
C ASP A 52 21.04 -8.60 7.25
N ALA A 53 20.72 -7.39 7.70
CA ALA A 53 19.38 -6.81 7.59
C ALA A 53 18.89 -6.75 6.14
N ASP A 54 19.81 -6.56 5.19
CA ASP A 54 19.50 -6.47 3.76
C ASP A 54 19.20 -7.85 3.12
N GLU A 55 19.38 -8.96 3.84
CA GLU A 55 18.97 -10.29 3.39
C GLU A 55 17.45 -10.52 3.44
N LEU A 56 16.71 -9.62 4.09
CA LEU A 56 15.25 -9.62 4.13
C LEU A 56 14.74 -8.36 3.44
N LYS A 57 14.04 -8.53 2.32
CA LYS A 57 13.37 -7.44 1.61
C LYS A 57 11.97 -7.23 2.16
N TYR A 58 11.63 -6.00 2.52
CA TYR A 58 10.33 -5.67 3.06
C TYR A 58 9.46 -5.05 1.97
N PHE A 59 8.35 -5.72 1.65
CA PHE A 59 7.42 -5.32 0.60
C PHE A 59 6.11 -4.82 1.20
N THR A 60 5.69 -3.64 0.76
CA THR A 60 4.36 -3.08 1.08
C THR A 60 3.45 -3.11 -0.14
N GLY A 61 2.15 -2.94 0.05
CA GLY A 61 1.16 -3.07 -0.99
C GLY A 61 0.59 -1.76 -1.48
N PHE A 62 0.07 -1.79 -2.69
CA PHE A 62 -0.79 -0.74 -3.20
C PHE A 62 -1.79 -1.30 -4.22
N MET A 63 -2.91 -0.60 -4.41
CA MET A 63 -3.95 -0.92 -5.37
C MET A 63 -4.29 0.33 -6.20
N PRO A 64 -3.56 0.58 -7.31
CA PRO A 64 -3.73 1.81 -8.06
C PRO A 64 -5.06 1.80 -8.82
N ILE A 65 -5.68 2.97 -8.90
CA ILE A 65 -6.77 3.22 -9.84
C ILE A 65 -6.31 4.27 -10.83
N MET A 66 -6.06 3.84 -12.07
CA MET A 66 -5.54 4.69 -13.14
C MET A 66 -6.66 5.26 -14.01
N GLY A 67 -6.51 6.52 -14.38
CA GLY A 67 -7.32 7.27 -15.34
C GLY A 67 -6.55 8.52 -15.78
N LYS A 68 -6.89 9.18 -16.90
CA LYS A 68 -6.10 10.33 -17.39
C LYS A 68 -6.13 11.51 -16.44
N THR A 69 -7.14 11.56 -15.57
CA THR A 69 -7.29 12.52 -14.47
C THR A 69 -7.72 11.79 -13.19
N VAL A 70 -7.64 12.48 -12.06
CA VAL A 70 -8.20 11.98 -10.78
C VAL A 70 -9.69 11.69 -10.94
N ASP A 71 -10.45 12.61 -11.55
CA ASP A 71 -11.88 12.44 -11.77
C ASP A 71 -12.21 11.18 -12.58
N GLU A 72 -11.49 10.92 -13.68
CA GLU A 72 -11.72 9.72 -14.50
C GLU A 72 -11.45 8.44 -13.70
N ALA A 73 -10.37 8.43 -12.92
CA ALA A 73 -10.03 7.30 -12.07
C ALA A 73 -11.07 7.09 -10.95
N ILE A 74 -11.58 8.17 -10.35
CA ILE A 74 -12.67 8.13 -9.37
C ILE A 74 -13.95 7.58 -9.98
N GLN A 75 -14.35 8.03 -11.17
CA GLN A 75 -15.52 7.49 -11.87
C GLN A 75 -15.35 6.00 -12.20
N LYS A 76 -14.15 5.58 -12.66
CA LYS A 76 -13.81 4.16 -12.87
C LYS A 76 -14.01 3.37 -11.57
N ARG A 77 -13.49 3.85 -10.43
CA ARG A 77 -13.65 3.17 -9.14
C ARG A 77 -15.10 3.13 -8.66
N MET A 78 -15.86 4.22 -8.84
CA MET A 78 -17.27 4.27 -8.48
C MET A 78 -18.10 3.23 -9.22
N GLN A 79 -17.78 2.95 -10.49
CA GLN A 79 -18.43 1.90 -11.26
C GLN A 79 -18.09 0.50 -10.72
N LEU A 80 -16.82 0.25 -10.39
CA LEU A 80 -16.37 -1.03 -9.82
C LEU A 80 -17.03 -1.31 -8.46
N ASP A 81 -17.11 -0.30 -7.61
CA ASP A 81 -17.61 -0.42 -6.24
C ASP A 81 -19.10 -0.07 -6.10
N GLN A 82 -19.86 0.06 -7.20
CA GLN A 82 -21.24 0.60 -7.18
C GLN A 82 -22.18 -0.08 -6.15
N HIS A 83 -22.02 -1.40 -5.95
CA HIS A 83 -22.82 -2.19 -5.00
C HIS A 83 -22.22 -2.26 -3.59
N LEU A 84 -20.91 -2.05 -3.47
CA LEU A 84 -20.18 -2.10 -2.20
C LEU A 84 -20.18 -0.74 -1.49
N ALA A 85 -20.14 0.36 -2.24
CA ALA A 85 -20.02 1.71 -1.69
C ALA A 85 -21.13 2.06 -0.68
N PRO A 86 -22.44 1.79 -0.93
CA PRO A 86 -23.49 2.05 0.04
C PRO A 86 -23.27 1.35 1.39
N GLN A 87 -22.72 0.13 1.37
CA GLN A 87 -22.47 -0.67 2.57
C GLN A 87 -21.27 -0.15 3.38
N ARG A 88 -20.39 0.62 2.74
CA ARG A 88 -19.18 1.20 3.35
C ARG A 88 -19.40 2.58 3.97
N VAL A 89 -20.53 3.24 3.70
CA VAL A 89 -20.83 4.58 4.22
C VAL A 89 -20.80 4.65 5.76
N PRO A 90 -21.38 3.69 6.52
CA PRO A 90 -21.27 3.73 7.98
C PRO A 90 -19.84 3.64 8.49
N VAL A 91 -18.96 2.90 7.78
CA VAL A 91 -17.54 2.81 8.12
C VAL A 91 -16.84 4.14 7.90
N LEU A 92 -17.11 4.81 6.77
CA LEU A 92 -16.64 6.18 6.53
C LEU A 92 -17.11 7.13 7.63
N GLY A 93 -18.38 7.01 8.05
CA GLY A 93 -18.92 7.77 9.18
C GLY A 93 -18.12 7.56 10.46
N MET A 94 -17.84 6.30 10.83
CA MET A 94 -17.01 5.98 12.01
C MET A 94 -15.58 6.52 11.93
N MET A 95 -14.98 6.57 10.73
CA MET A 95 -13.64 7.15 10.52
C MET A 95 -13.63 8.67 10.71
N LEU A 96 -14.70 9.35 10.33
CA LEU A 96 -14.85 10.81 10.39
C LEU A 96 -15.54 11.31 11.68
N GLY A 97 -15.96 10.41 12.56
CA GLY A 97 -16.73 10.76 13.76
C GLY A 97 -18.16 11.21 13.47
N MET A 98 -18.73 10.82 12.33
CA MET A 98 -20.06 11.19 11.86
C MET A 98 -21.03 10.01 11.88
N MET A 99 -22.31 10.28 12.11
CA MET A 99 -23.38 9.31 11.87
C MET A 99 -23.80 9.41 10.40
N LEU A 100 -23.37 8.44 9.58
CA LEU A 100 -23.68 8.37 8.15
C LEU A 100 -24.39 7.06 7.81
N ASP A 101 -25.36 7.15 6.90
CA ASP A 101 -25.99 6.00 6.26
C ASP A 101 -25.99 6.12 4.73
N ALA A 102 -26.36 5.02 4.06
CA ALA A 102 -26.32 4.91 2.60
C ALA A 102 -27.13 5.98 1.85
N SER A 103 -28.15 6.60 2.46
CA SER A 103 -28.95 7.65 1.83
C SER A 103 -28.18 8.97 1.63
N GLN A 104 -27.07 9.15 2.35
CA GLN A 104 -26.23 10.35 2.29
C GLN A 104 -25.05 10.20 1.32
N ILE A 105 -24.92 9.05 0.65
CA ILE A 105 -23.72 8.69 -0.12
C ILE A 105 -23.35 9.71 -1.22
N ASP A 106 -24.35 10.36 -1.82
CA ASP A 106 -24.19 11.32 -2.92
C ASP A 106 -24.35 12.78 -2.47
N GLN A 107 -24.41 13.03 -1.16
CA GLN A 107 -24.59 14.37 -0.59
C GLN A 107 -23.24 14.89 -0.10
N PRO A 108 -22.71 16.01 -0.63
CA PRO A 108 -21.47 16.58 -0.13
C PRO A 108 -21.64 17.03 1.32
N PHE A 109 -20.58 16.93 2.12
CA PHE A 109 -20.60 17.41 3.49
C PHE A 109 -20.71 18.93 3.54
N SER A 110 -21.57 19.44 4.41
CA SER A 110 -21.62 20.86 4.73
C SER A 110 -20.37 21.31 5.50
N ALA A 111 -20.06 22.61 5.44
CA ALA A 111 -18.95 23.18 6.20
C ALA A 111 -19.04 22.89 7.71
N ALA A 112 -20.25 22.92 8.29
CA ALA A 112 -20.48 22.61 9.70
C ALA A 112 -20.20 21.14 10.04
N GLN A 113 -20.51 20.21 9.13
CA GLN A 113 -20.16 18.79 9.32
C GLN A 113 -18.64 18.61 9.28
N LEU A 114 -17.96 19.23 8.32
CA LEU A 114 -16.50 19.16 8.19
C LEU A 114 -15.76 19.82 9.36
N GLU A 115 -16.29 20.91 9.94
CA GLU A 115 -15.71 21.56 11.12
C GLU A 115 -15.75 20.65 12.37
N GLN A 116 -16.78 19.79 12.47
CA GLN A 116 -16.93 18.83 13.58
C GLN A 116 -16.29 17.46 13.27
N ALA A 117 -15.84 17.24 12.03
CA ALA A 117 -15.20 16.01 11.62
C ALA A 117 -13.84 15.83 12.31
N TRP A 118 -13.48 14.60 12.62
CA TRP A 118 -12.16 14.29 13.17
C TRP A 118 -11.72 12.90 12.75
N ALA A 119 -10.41 12.69 12.68
CA ALA A 119 -9.83 11.40 12.33
C ALA A 119 -9.88 10.48 13.56
N ASN A 120 -10.61 9.38 13.46
CA ASN A 120 -10.68 8.39 14.53
C ASN A 120 -9.30 7.74 14.79
N PRO A 121 -8.73 7.88 16.01
CA PRO A 121 -7.38 7.42 16.34
C PRO A 121 -7.28 5.89 16.44
N ARG A 122 -8.41 5.17 16.44
CA ARG A 122 -8.42 3.70 16.41
C ARG A 122 -8.35 3.14 15.00
N ASP A 123 -8.45 3.97 13.98
CA ASP A 123 -8.34 3.55 12.58
C ASP A 123 -7.31 4.42 11.86
N PRO A 124 -6.12 3.87 11.52
CA PRO A 124 -5.02 4.64 10.92
C PRO A 124 -5.36 5.23 9.55
N ARG A 125 -6.43 4.77 8.90
CA ARG A 125 -6.88 5.29 7.61
C ARG A 125 -7.69 6.59 7.74
N SER A 126 -8.17 6.91 8.94
CA SER A 126 -9.07 8.04 9.18
C SER A 126 -8.46 9.39 8.85
N GLY A 127 -7.14 9.55 9.04
CA GLY A 127 -6.44 10.79 8.68
C GLY A 127 -6.55 11.10 7.19
N ARG A 128 -6.32 10.08 6.34
CA ARG A 128 -6.48 10.20 4.89
C ARG A 128 -7.93 10.43 4.48
N ALA A 129 -8.88 9.74 5.12
CA ALA A 129 -10.30 9.95 4.85
C ALA A 129 -10.73 11.39 5.16
N LEU A 130 -10.26 11.95 6.28
CA LEU A 130 -10.52 13.33 6.68
C LEU A 130 -9.91 14.33 5.70
N GLU A 131 -8.64 14.12 5.31
CA GLU A 131 -7.96 14.95 4.30
C GLU A 131 -8.76 15.01 2.99
N ILE A 132 -9.20 13.85 2.48
CA ILE A 132 -10.00 13.76 1.25
C ILE A 132 -11.38 14.40 1.44
N ALA A 133 -12.03 14.22 2.60
CA ALA A 133 -13.32 14.84 2.88
C ALA A 133 -13.26 16.38 2.81
N HIS A 134 -12.15 16.99 3.27
CA HIS A 134 -11.94 18.44 3.19
C HIS A 134 -11.71 18.96 1.76
N GLN A 135 -11.50 18.10 0.77
CA GLN A 135 -11.40 18.49 -0.64
C GLN A 135 -12.78 18.70 -1.29
N GLY A 136 -13.88 18.46 -0.57
CA GLY A 136 -15.24 18.74 -1.02
C GLY A 136 -15.93 17.60 -1.77
N TRP A 137 -15.35 16.40 -1.76
CA TRP A 137 -15.91 15.19 -2.37
C TRP A 137 -17.17 14.69 -1.63
N THR A 138 -18.09 14.07 -2.36
CA THR A 138 -19.21 13.32 -1.76
C THR A 138 -18.70 12.05 -1.06
N PRO A 139 -19.44 11.46 -0.11
CA PRO A 139 -19.07 10.19 0.50
C PRO A 139 -18.76 9.08 -0.51
N ARG A 140 -19.47 9.03 -1.66
CA ARG A 140 -19.17 8.09 -2.74
C ARG A 140 -17.78 8.29 -3.31
N GLU A 141 -17.42 9.53 -3.60
CA GLU A 141 -16.14 9.90 -4.20
C GLU A 141 -15.01 9.71 -3.18
N ILE A 142 -15.23 10.04 -1.91
CA ILE A 142 -14.29 9.76 -0.81
C ILE A 142 -14.02 8.25 -0.71
N LEU A 143 -15.06 7.41 -0.79
CA LEU A 143 -14.89 5.96 -0.83
C LEU A 143 -14.12 5.50 -2.08
N ALA A 144 -14.32 6.16 -3.22
CA ALA A 144 -13.63 5.89 -4.47
C ALA A 144 -12.14 6.31 -4.46
N HIS A 145 -11.72 7.18 -3.53
CA HIS A 145 -10.30 7.38 -3.20
C HIS A 145 -9.68 6.19 -2.46
N GLY A 146 -10.44 5.12 -2.19
CA GLY A 146 -9.95 3.90 -1.57
C GLY A 146 -9.58 4.06 -0.09
N VAL A 147 -10.16 5.04 0.61
CA VAL A 147 -9.79 5.37 2.00
C VAL A 147 -10.10 4.24 3.00
N ILE A 148 -10.88 3.24 2.61
CA ILE A 148 -11.24 2.05 3.41
C ILE A 148 -10.51 0.80 2.91
N ASP A 149 -9.71 0.90 1.86
CA ASP A 149 -9.00 -0.24 1.31
C ASP A 149 -7.97 -0.78 2.29
N TYR A 150 -7.60 -2.05 2.09
CA TYR A 150 -6.58 -2.71 2.90
C TYR A 150 -5.18 -2.16 2.61
N ALA A 151 -4.90 -1.80 1.36
CA ALA A 151 -3.66 -1.17 0.95
C ALA A 151 -3.91 0.25 0.42
N PRO A 152 -2.89 1.12 0.45
CA PRO A 152 -2.93 2.40 -0.24
C PRO A 152 -3.41 2.27 -1.68
N SER A 153 -4.39 3.09 -2.03
CA SER A 153 -4.98 3.14 -3.36
C SER A 153 -4.69 4.49 -4.01
N PRO A 154 -3.48 4.72 -4.55
CA PRO A 154 -3.20 5.94 -5.30
C PRO A 154 -4.16 6.01 -6.51
N VAL A 155 -4.78 7.18 -6.71
CA VAL A 155 -5.84 7.39 -7.71
C VAL A 155 -5.45 8.54 -8.63
N GLY A 156 -5.51 8.32 -9.95
CA GLY A 156 -5.33 9.36 -10.96
C GLY A 156 -4.42 8.95 -12.12
N PRO A 157 -3.71 9.90 -12.75
CA PRO A 157 -2.84 9.62 -13.88
C PRO A 157 -1.64 8.75 -13.50
N PRO A 158 -1.00 8.07 -14.47
CA PRO A 158 0.18 7.23 -14.23
C PRO A 158 1.30 7.94 -13.46
N GLU A 159 1.47 9.25 -13.70
CA GLU A 159 2.41 10.11 -12.97
C GLU A 159 2.10 10.15 -11.46
N ALA A 160 0.82 10.21 -11.08
CA ALA A 160 0.44 10.23 -9.67
C ALA A 160 0.73 8.89 -8.97
N ILE A 161 0.62 7.77 -9.70
CA ILE A 161 0.99 6.45 -9.18
C ILE A 161 2.52 6.37 -9.00
N ALA A 162 3.27 6.83 -10.00
CA ALA A 162 4.74 6.90 -9.94
C ALA A 162 5.22 7.81 -8.80
N ASP A 163 4.57 8.96 -8.59
CA ASP A 163 4.87 9.89 -7.49
C ASP A 163 4.64 9.24 -6.12
N TYR A 164 3.54 8.51 -5.96
CA TYR A 164 3.29 7.75 -4.73
C TYR A 164 4.40 6.73 -4.45
N LEU A 165 4.77 5.93 -5.46
CA LEU A 165 5.80 4.89 -5.32
C LEU A 165 7.18 5.49 -5.06
N GLN A 166 7.52 6.58 -5.74
CA GLN A 166 8.77 7.32 -5.51
C GLN A 166 8.82 7.86 -4.08
N ASN A 167 7.75 8.53 -3.63
CA ASN A 167 7.70 9.08 -2.28
C ASN A 167 7.84 7.99 -1.21
N ALA A 168 7.21 6.84 -1.41
CA ALA A 168 7.35 5.69 -0.52
C ALA A 168 8.79 5.14 -0.50
N PHE A 169 9.40 4.98 -1.68
CA PHE A 169 10.79 4.53 -1.80
C PHE A 169 11.79 5.50 -1.16
N GLU A 170 11.70 6.79 -1.47
CA GLU A 170 12.58 7.84 -0.94
C GLU A 170 12.39 8.05 0.58
N ALA A 171 11.18 7.81 1.10
CA ALA A 171 10.91 7.79 2.54
C ALA A 171 11.49 6.56 3.25
N GLY A 172 12.05 5.60 2.50
CA GLY A 172 12.74 4.41 3.01
C GLY A 172 11.80 3.43 3.70
N ILE A 173 10.54 3.35 3.30
CA ILE A 173 9.53 2.50 3.98
C ILE A 173 9.38 1.11 3.35
N ALA A 174 9.96 0.89 2.17
CA ALA A 174 9.87 -0.39 1.48
C ALA A 174 11.05 -0.62 0.52
N ASP A 175 11.44 -1.88 0.37
CA ASP A 175 12.42 -2.34 -0.63
C ASP A 175 11.75 -2.74 -1.96
N GLY A 176 10.42 -2.86 -1.94
CA GLY A 176 9.62 -3.21 -3.11
C GLY A 176 8.13 -3.18 -2.81
N PHE A 177 7.32 -3.43 -3.83
CA PHE A 177 5.88 -3.34 -3.72
C PHE A 177 5.18 -4.56 -4.31
N TRP A 178 4.11 -5.00 -3.67
CA TRP A 178 3.14 -5.88 -4.32
C TRP A 178 2.00 -5.04 -4.90
N LEU A 179 1.59 -5.39 -6.13
CA LEU A 179 0.52 -4.73 -6.85
C LEU A 179 -0.78 -5.53 -6.69
N GLN A 180 -1.76 -4.98 -6.00
CA GLN A 180 -3.11 -5.52 -6.01
C GLN A 180 -3.87 -5.00 -7.23
N GLN A 181 -4.50 -5.93 -7.93
CA GLN A 181 -5.25 -5.62 -9.14
C GLN A 181 -6.70 -5.24 -8.79
N ALA A 182 -7.11 -4.04 -9.17
CA ALA A 182 -8.51 -3.62 -9.07
C ALA A 182 -9.38 -4.26 -10.16
N THR A 183 -8.77 -4.55 -11.31
CA THR A 183 -9.35 -5.22 -12.49
C THR A 183 -8.28 -6.06 -13.19
N ASN A 184 -8.68 -6.93 -14.12
CA ASN A 184 -7.75 -7.76 -14.89
C ASN A 184 -6.77 -6.96 -15.77
N SER A 185 -7.06 -5.69 -16.10
CA SER A 185 -6.15 -4.84 -16.89
C SER A 185 -5.16 -4.05 -16.02
N THR A 186 -5.24 -4.15 -14.69
CA THR A 186 -4.43 -3.28 -13.79
C THR A 186 -2.94 -3.51 -13.98
N ALA A 187 -2.52 -4.78 -14.12
CA ALA A 187 -1.10 -5.11 -14.32
C ALA A 187 -0.59 -4.58 -15.66
N ASP A 188 -1.34 -4.77 -16.75
CA ASP A 188 -0.97 -4.28 -18.09
C ASP A 188 -0.91 -2.74 -18.11
N GLU A 189 -1.92 -2.07 -17.55
CA GLU A 189 -1.93 -0.60 -17.44
C GLU A 189 -0.72 -0.08 -16.65
N PHE A 190 -0.34 -0.76 -15.56
CA PHE A 190 0.80 -0.37 -14.73
C PHE A 190 2.12 -0.54 -15.47
N VAL A 191 2.31 -1.69 -16.13
CA VAL A 191 3.50 -1.99 -16.92
C VAL A 191 3.64 -1.02 -18.10
N ASP A 192 2.56 -0.73 -18.81
CA ASP A 192 2.61 0.11 -20.01
C ASP A 192 2.76 1.61 -19.69
N GLN A 193 2.21 2.07 -18.56
CA GLN A 193 2.09 3.51 -18.29
C GLN A 193 2.92 4.00 -17.10
N VAL A 194 3.14 3.18 -16.07
CA VAL A 194 3.84 3.61 -14.84
C VAL A 194 5.31 3.18 -14.85
N VAL A 195 5.61 1.94 -15.26
CA VAL A 195 6.99 1.42 -15.30
C VAL A 195 7.92 2.31 -16.15
N PRO A 196 7.55 2.82 -17.34
CA PRO A 196 8.42 3.70 -18.13
C PRO A 196 8.73 5.02 -17.40
N ILE A 197 7.81 5.52 -16.58
CA ILE A 197 8.00 6.73 -15.77
C ILE A 197 9.02 6.42 -14.67
N LEU A 198 8.89 5.30 -13.98
CA LEU A 198 9.83 4.88 -12.93
C LEU A 198 11.23 4.61 -13.49
N GLN A 199 11.34 3.98 -14.66
CA GLN A 199 12.62 3.77 -15.36
C GLN A 199 13.28 5.10 -15.73
N LYS A 200 12.52 6.04 -16.32
CA LYS A 200 13.02 7.39 -16.65
C LYS A 200 13.50 8.15 -15.40
N ARG A 201 12.93 7.87 -14.23
CA ARG A 201 13.33 8.44 -12.94
C ARG A 201 14.48 7.68 -12.27
N GLY A 202 14.96 6.57 -12.84
CA GLY A 202 16.01 5.73 -12.27
C GLY A 202 15.57 4.92 -11.04
N LEU A 203 14.26 4.69 -10.88
CA LEU A 203 13.66 3.99 -9.74
C LEU A 203 13.31 2.53 -10.05
N TYR A 204 13.40 2.11 -11.31
CA TYR A 204 13.11 0.75 -11.75
C TYR A 204 14.12 0.33 -12.82
N HIS A 205 14.49 -0.94 -12.81
CA HIS A 205 15.47 -1.48 -13.75
C HIS A 205 14.93 -1.52 -15.19
N GLU A 206 15.83 -1.43 -16.18
CA GLU A 206 15.48 -1.52 -17.61
C GLU A 206 15.38 -2.97 -18.10
N ASP A 207 16.12 -3.88 -17.47
CA ASP A 207 16.14 -5.30 -17.80
C ASP A 207 16.45 -6.14 -16.56
N TYR A 208 16.24 -7.45 -16.65
CA TYR A 208 16.51 -8.39 -15.59
C TYR A 208 18.00 -8.48 -15.26
N GLU A 209 18.35 -8.27 -13.98
CA GLU A 209 19.75 -8.23 -13.52
C GLU A 209 20.36 -9.63 -13.24
N GLY A 210 19.60 -10.71 -13.47
CA GLY A 210 20.00 -12.07 -13.11
C GLY A 210 19.21 -13.15 -13.82
N SER A 211 19.40 -14.39 -13.39
CA SER A 211 18.76 -15.60 -13.92
C SER A 211 17.82 -16.27 -12.92
N THR A 212 17.85 -15.83 -11.66
CA THR A 212 17.05 -16.39 -10.58
C THR A 212 16.31 -15.32 -9.81
N LEU A 213 15.18 -15.67 -9.20
CA LEU A 213 14.41 -14.76 -8.35
C LEU A 213 15.23 -14.21 -7.17
N ARG A 214 16.22 -14.97 -6.67
CA ARG A 214 17.11 -14.49 -5.61
C ARG A 214 18.02 -13.36 -6.08
N GLU A 215 18.55 -13.47 -7.31
CA GLU A 215 19.36 -12.43 -7.93
C GLU A 215 18.52 -11.17 -8.19
N HIS A 216 17.30 -11.30 -8.70
CA HIS A 216 16.39 -10.15 -8.90
C HIS A 216 16.01 -9.42 -7.61
N LEU A 217 15.99 -10.13 -6.47
CA LEU A 217 15.69 -9.55 -5.17
C LEU A 217 16.95 -9.07 -4.43
N GLY A 218 18.14 -9.29 -4.97
CA GLY A 218 19.40 -8.99 -4.29
C GLY A 218 19.59 -9.73 -2.97
N VAL A 219 19.04 -10.95 -2.84
CA VAL A 219 19.18 -11.78 -1.62
C VAL A 219 20.22 -12.90 -1.84
N PRO A 220 20.97 -13.32 -0.81
CA PRO A 220 22.03 -14.31 -0.99
C PRO A 220 21.55 -15.64 -1.56
N ARG A 221 22.44 -16.31 -2.29
CA ARG A 221 22.23 -17.69 -2.71
C ARG A 221 22.22 -18.59 -1.47
N GLN A 222 21.12 -19.35 -1.32
CA GLN A 222 20.96 -20.31 -0.22
C GLN A 222 20.81 -21.74 -0.75
N TYR A 223 21.58 -22.67 -0.19
CA TYR A 223 21.43 -24.11 -0.39
C TYR A 223 21.57 -24.85 0.94
N GLY A 224 20.59 -25.67 1.29
CA GLY A 224 20.53 -26.35 2.59
C GLY A 224 20.08 -25.45 3.74
N GLN A 225 20.06 -25.98 4.96
CA GLN A 225 19.73 -25.20 6.16
C GLN A 225 20.75 -24.06 6.33
N ASP A 226 20.26 -22.88 6.72
CA ASP A 226 21.16 -21.78 7.04
C ASP A 226 22.05 -22.17 8.21
N PRO A 227 23.40 -22.09 8.08
CA PRO A 227 24.30 -22.48 9.15
C PRO A 227 24.17 -21.61 10.41
N ARG A 228 23.53 -20.44 10.31
CA ARG A 228 23.24 -19.54 11.44
C ARG A 228 22.06 -20.02 12.28
N LEU A 229 21.17 -20.82 11.69
CA LEU A 229 19.98 -21.36 12.33
C LEU A 229 20.35 -22.65 13.05
N LYS A 230 20.78 -22.49 14.30
CA LYS A 230 21.04 -23.60 15.25
C LYS A 230 19.76 -24.14 15.85
#